data_AF-A0A4S2EMN2-F1
#
_entry.id   AF-A0A4S2EMN2-F1
#
_cell.length_a   1.000
_cell.length_b   1.000
_cell.length_c   1.000
_cell.angle_alpha   90.00
_cell.angle_beta   90.00
_cell.angle_gamma   90.00
#
_symmetry.space_group_name_H-M   'P 1'
#
loop_
_entity.id
_entity.type
_entity.pdbx_description
1 polymer ?
#
loop_
_entity_poly.entity_id
_entity_poly.type
_entity_poly.pdbx_seq_one_letter_code
_entity_poly.pdbx_strand_id
1 'polypeptide(L)'
;MYSYKNPKFINSPRGLVEVVEVIYDGKDDPAYSLAIIKWDKTYKLGIRWNIAYSEWDDFRKQNGQDECIGNPQSRGIPTWFVLPDDMMFSEKFSGAMQRLDELRKGK
;
A
#
# COMPACT_ATOMS: atom_id res chain seq x y z
N MET A 1 8.69 -7.33 -16.47
CA MET A 1 7.57 -7.26 -15.51
C MET A 1 8.15 -6.69 -14.23
N TYR A 2 7.46 -5.72 -13.63
CA TYR A 2 7.94 -5.07 -12.42
C TYR A 2 8.18 -6.08 -11.31
N SER A 3 9.28 -5.90 -10.57
CA SER A 3 9.54 -6.60 -9.33
C SER A 3 9.40 -5.62 -8.18
N TYR A 4 9.01 -6.09 -7.01
CA TYR A 4 8.93 -5.29 -5.79
C TYR A 4 9.17 -6.19 -4.60
N LYS A 5 9.59 -5.60 -3.48
CA LYS A 5 9.78 -6.37 -2.26
C LYS A 5 8.45 -7.00 -1.84
N ASN A 6 8.45 -8.33 -1.67
CA ASN A 6 7.25 -9.06 -1.24
C ASN A 6 6.66 -8.38 0.03
N PRO A 7 5.36 -8.01 0.03
CA PRO A 7 4.76 -7.23 1.10
C PRO A 7 4.89 -7.88 2.48
N LYS A 8 4.91 -9.22 2.55
CA LYS A 8 5.10 -9.98 3.80
C LYS A 8 6.44 -9.66 4.50
N PHE A 9 7.45 -9.20 3.77
CA PHE A 9 8.77 -8.86 4.30
C PHE A 9 8.99 -7.36 4.51
N ILE A 10 7.96 -6.53 4.32
CA ILE A 10 8.03 -5.09 4.55
C ILE A 10 7.67 -4.79 6.02
N ASN A 11 8.68 -4.48 6.83
CA ASN A 11 8.55 -4.23 8.27
C ASN A 11 8.79 -2.75 8.64
N SER A 12 8.50 -1.84 7.71
CA SER A 12 8.64 -0.39 7.88
C SER A 12 7.28 0.29 7.99
N PRO A 13 7.11 1.32 8.84
CA PRO A 13 8.10 1.98 9.70
C PRO A 13 8.82 1.05 10.71
N ARG A 14 10.16 1.17 10.74
CA ARG A 14 11.04 0.20 11.41
C ARG A 14 10.73 0.12 12.91
N GLY A 15 10.59 -1.10 13.41
CA GLY A 15 10.34 -1.37 14.84
C GLY A 15 8.89 -1.13 15.28
N LEU A 16 8.02 -0.63 14.39
CA LEU A 16 6.61 -0.42 14.68
C LEU A 16 5.71 -1.42 13.97
N VAL A 17 6.16 -1.98 12.84
CA VAL A 17 5.37 -2.89 11.99
C VAL A 17 5.88 -4.33 12.06
N GLU A 18 4.96 -5.25 12.34
CA GLU A 18 5.06 -6.68 12.04
C GLU A 18 3.92 -7.05 11.10
N VAL A 19 4.23 -7.61 9.92
CA VAL A 19 3.18 -8.06 8.98
C VAL A 19 2.66 -9.42 9.43
N VAL A 20 1.36 -9.49 9.72
CA VAL A 20 0.69 -10.71 10.17
C VAL A 20 0.18 -11.49 8.96
N GLU A 21 -0.54 -10.80 8.09
CA GLU A 21 -1.17 -11.38 6.91
C GLU A 21 -1.26 -10.33 5.80
N VAL A 22 -0.94 -10.72 4.57
CA VAL A 22 -1.22 -9.90 3.38
C VAL A 22 -2.56 -10.37 2.83
N ILE A 23 -3.61 -9.56 3.01
CA ILE A 23 -4.99 -9.88 2.62
C ILE A 23 -5.15 -9.76 1.10
N TYR A 24 -4.44 -8.82 0.50
CA TYR A 24 -4.49 -8.55 -0.93
C TYR A 24 -3.12 -8.11 -1.45
N ASP A 25 -2.71 -8.67 -2.59
CA ASP A 25 -1.52 -8.22 -3.32
C ASP A 25 -1.84 -8.11 -4.82
N GLY A 26 -2.10 -6.87 -5.25
CA GLY A 26 -2.46 -6.52 -6.63
C GLY A 26 -1.29 -6.42 -7.60
N LYS A 27 -0.08 -6.85 -7.21
CA LYS A 27 1.11 -6.89 -8.07
C LYS A 27 1.41 -5.58 -8.79
N ASP A 28 1.23 -5.55 -10.11
CA ASP A 28 1.40 -4.43 -11.02
C ASP A 28 0.07 -3.86 -11.56
N ASP A 29 -1.08 -4.48 -11.28
CA ASP A 29 -2.40 -3.89 -11.56
C ASP A 29 -3.45 -4.52 -10.64
N PRO A 30 -4.03 -3.77 -9.68
CA PRO A 30 -3.96 -2.32 -9.46
C PRO A 30 -2.75 -1.84 -8.64
N ALA A 31 -1.66 -2.61 -8.57
CA ALA A 31 -0.39 -2.18 -7.98
C ALA A 31 -0.39 -1.76 -6.51
N TYR A 32 -1.31 -2.28 -5.68
CA TYR A 32 -1.31 -2.04 -4.23
C TYR A 32 -1.45 -3.35 -3.44
N SER A 33 -1.03 -3.31 -2.18
CA SER A 33 -1.26 -4.37 -1.21
C SER A 33 -1.99 -3.87 0.02
N LEU A 34 -2.81 -4.74 0.59
CA LEU A 34 -3.51 -4.56 1.86
C LEU A 34 -3.10 -5.67 2.82
N ALA A 35 -2.80 -5.33 4.06
CA ALA A 35 -2.34 -6.28 5.07
C ALA A 35 -2.93 -6.03 6.45
N ILE A 36 -3.05 -7.10 7.24
CA ILE A 36 -3.14 -7.01 8.70
C ILE A 36 -1.71 -6.90 9.24
N ILE A 37 -1.46 -5.86 10.02
CA ILE A 37 -0.18 -5.62 10.66
C ILE A 37 -0.36 -5.47 12.16
N LYS A 38 0.65 -5.80 12.96
CA LYS A 38 0.77 -5.25 14.31
C LYS A 38 1.51 -3.92 14.21
N TRP A 39 0.83 -2.86 14.58
CA TRP A 39 1.37 -1.52 14.77
C TRP A 39 1.34 -1.19 16.27
N ASP A 40 2.52 -0.94 16.86
CA ASP A 40 2.64 -0.67 18.30
C ASP A 40 1.84 -1.67 19.17
N LYS A 41 2.07 -2.97 18.92
CA LYS A 41 1.41 -4.11 19.60
C LYS A 41 -0.11 -4.24 19.39
N THR A 42 -0.72 -3.40 18.56
CA THR A 42 -2.15 -3.47 18.21
C THR A 42 -2.34 -3.90 16.76
N TYR A 43 -3.40 -4.65 16.46
CA TYR A 43 -3.71 -5.02 15.08
C TYR A 43 -4.32 -3.83 14.33
N LYS A 44 -3.81 -3.56 13.13
CA LYS A 44 -4.27 -2.50 12.24
C LYS A 44 -4.30 -2.99 10.79
N LEU A 45 -5.01 -2.26 9.94
CA LEU A 45 -4.88 -2.40 8.49
C LEU A 45 -3.72 -1.53 7.99
N GLY A 46 -2.87 -2.11 7.15
CA GLY A 46 -1.83 -1.42 6.41
C GLY A 46 -2.12 -1.43 4.92
N ILE A 47 -1.92 -0.31 4.23
CA ILE A 47 -2.02 -0.20 2.77
C ILE A 47 -0.75 0.42 2.18
N ARG A 48 -0.38 0.02 0.97
CA ARG A 48 0.70 0.61 0.18
C ARG A 48 0.55 0.32 -1.31
N TRP A 49 1.09 1.18 -2.14
CA TRP A 49 1.42 0.90 -3.53
C TRP A 49 2.70 0.09 -3.63
N ASN A 50 2.69 -0.93 -4.48
CA ASN A 50 3.84 -1.75 -4.83
C ASN A 50 4.78 -1.03 -5.81
N ILE A 51 4.19 -0.23 -6.71
CA ILE A 51 4.88 0.56 -7.73
C ILE A 51 4.47 2.02 -7.53
N ALA A 52 5.44 2.91 -7.31
CA ALA A 52 5.17 4.34 -7.19
C ALA A 52 4.94 4.95 -8.58
N TYR A 53 4.21 6.08 -8.64
CA TYR A 53 3.90 6.73 -9.91
C TYR A 53 5.14 7.05 -10.76
N SER A 54 6.23 7.49 -10.11
CA SER A 54 7.51 7.78 -10.78
C SER A 54 8.26 6.54 -11.27
N GLU A 55 7.87 5.34 -10.86
CA GLU A 55 8.54 4.09 -11.21
C GLU A 55 7.96 3.44 -12.46
N TRP A 56 6.79 3.90 -12.93
CA TRP A 56 6.16 3.40 -14.16
C TRP A 56 6.98 3.68 -15.41
N ASP A 57 7.69 4.81 -15.47
CA ASP A 57 8.48 5.21 -16.64
C ASP A 57 9.98 4.86 -16.49
N ASP A 58 10.37 4.20 -15.40
CA ASP A 58 11.75 3.80 -15.16
C ASP A 58 12.06 2.49 -15.92
N PHE A 59 12.93 2.59 -16.92
CA PHE A 59 13.31 1.46 -17.78
C PHE A 59 13.93 0.28 -16.99
N ARG A 60 14.66 0.54 -15.91
CA ARG A 60 15.25 -0.53 -15.09
C ARG A 60 14.17 -1.24 -14.28
N LYS A 61 13.18 -0.50 -13.77
CA LYS A 61 12.02 -1.07 -13.07
C LYS A 61 11.11 -1.89 -13.99
N GLN A 62 10.78 -1.37 -15.17
CA GLN A 62 9.95 -2.04 -16.19
C GLN A 62 10.47 -3.43 -16.54
N ASN A 63 11.80 -3.53 -16.69
CA ASN A 63 12.50 -4.77 -17.03
C ASN A 63 12.86 -5.63 -15.81
N GLY A 64 12.46 -5.23 -14.59
CA GLY A 64 12.72 -5.96 -13.36
C GLY A 64 14.20 -6.00 -12.94
N GLN A 65 15.05 -5.14 -13.53
CA GLN A 65 16.46 -5.04 -13.18
C GLN A 65 16.64 -4.47 -11.77
N ASP A 66 15.79 -3.51 -11.40
CA ASP A 66 15.71 -3.00 -10.04
C ASP A 66 14.29 -3.21 -9.48
N GLU A 67 14.19 -3.55 -8.20
CA GLU A 67 12.90 -3.68 -7.51
C GLU A 67 12.25 -2.30 -7.30
N CYS A 68 10.96 -2.18 -7.60
CA CYS A 68 10.14 -1.04 -7.21
C CYS A 68 10.10 -0.88 -5.69
N ILE A 69 10.21 0.36 -5.25
CA ILE A 69 10.14 0.76 -3.85
C ILE A 69 8.68 0.95 -3.44
N GLY A 70 7.83 1.42 -4.35
CA GLY A 70 6.43 1.72 -4.09
C GLY A 70 6.21 2.94 -3.20
N ASN A 71 4.99 3.11 -2.69
CA ASN A 71 4.58 4.29 -1.93
C ASN A 71 3.58 3.89 -0.81
N PRO A 72 3.76 4.29 0.46
CA PRO A 72 4.79 5.20 0.96
C PRO A 72 6.17 4.58 1.02
N GLN A 73 7.16 5.47 1.04
CA GLN A 73 8.54 5.15 1.32
C GLN A 73 9.13 6.12 2.35
N SER A 74 10.09 5.63 3.12
CA SER A 74 10.88 6.43 4.04
C SER A 74 12.35 6.21 3.73
N ARG A 75 13.03 7.26 3.20
CA ARG A 75 14.45 7.21 2.82
C ARG A 75 14.80 6.04 1.88
N GLY A 76 13.99 5.80 0.84
CA GLY A 76 14.19 4.69 -0.09
C GLY A 76 13.65 3.34 0.40
N ILE A 77 13.06 3.26 1.60
CA ILE A 77 12.58 2.00 2.16
C ILE A 77 11.07 1.86 1.94
N PRO A 78 10.60 0.76 1.33
CA PRO A 78 9.18 0.44 1.24
C PRO A 78 8.52 0.50 2.62
N THR A 79 7.44 1.25 2.78
CA THR A 79 6.79 1.53 4.06
C THR A 79 5.29 1.24 3.97
N TRP A 80 4.65 0.88 5.08
CA TRP A 80 3.19 0.77 5.19
C TRP A 80 2.58 2.10 5.64
N PHE A 81 1.46 2.50 5.02
CA PHE A 81 0.57 3.48 5.62
C PHE A 81 -0.44 2.74 6.49
N VAL A 82 -0.53 3.11 7.77
CA VAL A 82 -1.49 2.50 8.71
C VAL A 82 -2.82 3.21 8.58
N LEU A 83 -3.87 2.46 8.24
CA LEU A 83 -5.21 3.01 8.14
C LEU A 83 -5.81 3.28 9.54
N PRO A 84 -6.59 4.36 9.70
CA PRO A 84 -7.41 4.55 10.89
C PRO A 84 -8.42 3.41 11.06
N ASP A 85 -8.85 3.18 12.29
CA ASP A 85 -9.78 2.11 12.66
C ASP A 85 -10.74 2.55 13.78
N ASP A 86 -11.05 3.84 13.85
CA ASP A 86 -12.08 4.33 14.77
C ASP A 86 -13.46 3.71 14.46
N MET A 87 -14.38 3.74 15.43
CA MET A 87 -15.70 3.08 15.31
C MET A 87 -16.50 3.49 14.07
N MET A 88 -16.25 4.68 13.53
CA MET A 88 -16.96 5.24 12.37
C MET A 88 -16.13 5.19 11.08
N PHE A 89 -14.91 4.61 11.11
CA PHE A 89 -14.00 4.62 9.96
C PHE A 89 -14.62 3.94 8.74
N SER A 90 -15.26 2.77 8.91
CA SER A 90 -15.89 2.04 7.81
C SER A 90 -17.02 2.84 7.13
N GLU A 91 -17.84 3.53 7.93
CA GLU A 91 -18.90 4.40 7.43
C GLU A 91 -18.33 5.61 6.69
N LYS A 92 -17.38 6.33 7.31
CA LYS A 92 -16.69 7.48 6.70
C LYS A 92 -16.02 7.08 5.39
N PHE A 93 -15.33 5.94 5.35
CA PHE A 93 -14.66 5.44 4.17
C PHE A 93 -15.66 5.05 3.07
N SER A 94 -16.76 4.38 3.42
CA SER A 94 -17.82 4.03 2.47
C SER A 94 -18.48 5.27 1.87
N GLY A 95 -18.77 6.28 2.69
CA GLY A 95 -19.30 7.57 2.21
C GLY A 95 -18.32 8.30 1.30
N ALA A 96 -17.02 8.29 1.62
CA ALA A 96 -15.99 8.85 0.76
C ALA A 96 -15.89 8.13 -0.60
N MET A 97 -16.02 6.80 -0.61
CA MET A 97 -16.05 6.01 -1.84
C MET A 97 -17.26 6.33 -2.71
N GLN A 98 -18.46 6.45 -2.12
CA GLN A 98 -19.66 6.88 -2.86
C GLN A 98 -19.46 8.25 -3.50
N ARG A 99 -18.92 9.21 -2.73
CA ARG A 99 -18.64 10.56 -3.24
C ARG A 99 -17.61 10.56 -4.38
N LEU A 100 -16.59 9.71 -4.30
CA LEU A 100 -15.60 9.54 -5.37
C LEU A 100 -16.26 9.03 -6.66
N ASP A 101 -17.19 8.07 -6.55
CA ASP A 101 -17.88 7.52 -7.72
C ASP A 101 -18.86 8.51 -8.36
N GLU A 102 -19.53 9.35 -7.56
CA GLU A 102 -20.32 10.47 -8.08
C GLU A 102 -19.45 11.43 -8.91
N LEU A 103 -18.27 11.79 -8.40
CA LEU A 103 -17.34 12.67 -9.11
C LEU A 103 -16.80 12.05 -10.40
N ARG A 104 -16.66 10.72 -10.46
CA ARG A 104 -16.25 10.00 -11.67
C ARG A 104 -17.35 9.97 -12.74
N LYS A 105 -18.62 9.89 -12.35
CA LYS A 105 -19.77 9.88 -13.27
C LYS A 105 -20.15 11.27 -13.79
N GLY A 106 -19.78 12.32 -13.06
CA GLY A 106 -20.01 13.71 -13.46
C GLY A 106 -18.95 14.31 -14.39
N LYS A 107 -17.97 13.51 -14.83
CA LYS A 107 -17.03 13.80 -15.92
C LYS A 107 -17.38 12.93 -17.12
#